data_AF-A0A661GMR6-F1
#
_entry.id   AF-A0A661GMR6-F1
#
_cell.length_a   1.000
_cell.length_b   1.000
_cell.length_c   1.000
_cell.angle_alpha   90.00
_cell.angle_beta   90.00
_cell.angle_gamma   90.00
#
_symmetry.space_group_name_H-M   'P 1'
#
loop_
_entity.id
_entity.type
_entity.pdbx_description
1 polymer ?
#
loop_
_entity_poly.entity_id
_entity_poly.type
_entity_poly.pdbx_seq_one_letter_code
_entity_poly.pdbx_strand_id
1 'polypeptide(L)'
;MKSVIHAIESFNIWIGRAFGWCILVLTLSVVYEVFVRYVLNAPTVWAFDMMVQMYGALFVMAGPYALAQDTHVRADVVYRLIPVRWQARVDFVLYFVFFFPGMLALFWYGWEIAADSWRYKEVSWNSPA
;
A
#
# COMPACT_ATOMS: atom_id res chain seq x y z
N MET A 1 7.10 1.21 -28.45
CA MET A 1 6.39 1.95 -27.37
C MET A 1 5.33 1.12 -26.66
N LYS A 2 4.38 0.47 -27.36
CA LYS A 2 3.31 -0.33 -26.70
C LYS A 2 3.83 -1.47 -25.80
N SER A 3 4.90 -2.15 -26.21
CA SER A 3 5.51 -3.22 -25.41
C SER A 3 6.08 -2.74 -24.07
N VAL A 4 6.65 -1.52 -24.01
CA VAL A 4 7.18 -0.94 -22.76
C VAL A 4 6.04 -0.61 -21.79
N ILE A 5 4.94 -0.05 -22.32
CA ILE A 5 3.76 0.28 -21.50
C ILE A 5 3.17 -0.99 -20.89
N HIS A 6 2.98 -2.04 -21.68
CA HIS A 6 2.46 -3.32 -21.17
C HIS A 6 3.41 -4.02 -20.19
N ALA A 7 4.73 -3.86 -20.37
CA ALA A 7 5.70 -4.38 -19.41
C ALA A 7 5.57 -3.68 -18.05
N ILE A 8 5.46 -2.34 -18.03
CA ILE A 8 5.29 -1.55 -16.80
C ILE A 8 3.95 -1.89 -16.13
N GLU A 9 2.87 -1.98 -16.91
CA GLU A 9 1.55 -2.34 -16.43
C GLU A 9 1.54 -3.75 -15.80
N SER A 10 2.13 -4.73 -16.49
CA SER A 10 2.21 -6.11 -15.99
C SER A 10 3.05 -6.18 -14.71
N PHE A 11 4.15 -5.42 -14.64
CA PHE A 11 4.99 -5.33 -13.45
C PHE A 11 4.23 -4.75 -12.26
N ASN A 12 3.50 -3.65 -12.46
CA ASN A 12 2.69 -3.02 -11.40
C ASN A 12 1.60 -3.96 -10.87
N ILE A 13 0.89 -4.65 -11.78
CA ILE A 13 -0.15 -5.62 -11.40
C ILE A 13 0.48 -6.80 -10.65
N TRP A 14 1.64 -7.28 -11.09
CA TRP A 14 2.35 -8.38 -10.44
C TRP A 14 2.77 -8.00 -9.00
N ILE A 15 3.31 -6.80 -8.79
CA ILE A 15 3.64 -6.30 -7.45
C ILE A 15 2.40 -6.29 -6.56
N GLY A 16 1.29 -5.71 -7.04
CA GLY A 16 0.05 -5.66 -6.26
C GLY A 16 -0.47 -7.05 -5.87
N ARG A 17 -0.41 -8.02 -6.80
CA ARG A 17 -0.77 -9.42 -6.53
C ARG A 17 0.19 -10.10 -5.56
N ALA A 18 1.48 -9.77 -5.60
CA ALA A 18 2.48 -10.28 -4.65
C ALA A 18 2.17 -9.79 -3.23
N PHE A 19 1.87 -8.50 -3.05
CA PHE A 19 1.45 -7.95 -1.75
C PHE A 19 0.10 -8.50 -1.28
N GLY A 20 -0.75 -8.97 -2.18
CA GLY A 20 -1.96 -9.72 -1.83
C GLY A 20 -1.68 -10.93 -0.92
N TRP A 21 -0.50 -11.55 -1.01
CA TRP A 21 -0.13 -12.66 -0.14
C TRP A 21 0.11 -12.24 1.33
N CYS A 22 0.42 -10.97 1.58
CA CYS A 22 0.56 -10.46 2.95
C CYS A 22 -0.71 -10.66 3.77
N ILE A 23 -1.90 -10.67 3.15
CA ILE A 23 -3.15 -10.88 3.88
C ILE A 23 -3.27 -12.31 4.44
N LEU A 24 -2.73 -13.29 3.73
CA LEU A 24 -2.72 -14.68 4.20
C LEU A 24 -1.76 -14.83 5.37
N VAL A 25 -0.57 -14.23 5.27
CA VAL A 25 0.40 -14.23 6.37
C VAL A 25 -0.17 -13.51 7.59
N LEU A 26 -0.76 -12.33 7.41
CA LEU A 26 -1.43 -11.59 8.49
C LEU A 26 -2.54 -12.41 9.15
N THR A 27 -3.39 -13.06 8.35
CA THR A 27 -4.49 -13.89 8.87
C THR A 27 -3.94 -15.06 9.69
N LEU A 28 -2.91 -15.75 9.19
CA LEU A 28 -2.26 -16.85 9.92
C LEU A 28 -1.62 -16.37 11.22
N SER A 29 -0.95 -15.21 11.22
CA SER A 29 -0.38 -14.61 12.43
C SER A 29 -1.45 -14.28 13.48
N VAL A 30 -2.60 -13.75 13.05
CA VAL A 30 -3.74 -13.47 13.95
C VAL A 30 -4.31 -14.76 14.54
N VAL A 31 -4.56 -15.78 13.71
CA VAL A 31 -5.10 -17.07 14.17
C VAL A 31 -4.14 -17.74 15.14
N TYR A 32 -2.83 -17.70 14.84
CA TYR A 32 -1.79 -18.23 15.72
C TYR A 32 -1.80 -17.52 17.09
N GLU A 33 -1.78 -16.19 17.10
CA GLU A 33 -1.77 -15.42 18.35
C GLU A 33 -3.05 -15.67 19.17
N VAL A 34 -4.22 -15.72 18.54
CA VAL A 34 -5.48 -16.04 19.20
C VAL A 34 -5.43 -17.45 19.82
N PHE A 35 -4.94 -18.43 19.07
CA PHE A 35 -4.80 -19.80 19.59
C PHE A 35 -3.85 -19.85 20.79
N VAL A 36 -2.65 -19.29 20.67
CA VAL A 36 -1.64 -19.32 21.72
C VAL A 36 -2.11 -18.54 22.96
N ARG A 37 -2.78 -17.40 22.76
CA ARG A 37 -3.28 -16.57 23.86
C ARG A 37 -4.43 -17.24 24.62
N TYR A 38 -5.43 -17.78 23.92
CA TYR A 38 -6.64 -18.29 24.58
C TYR A 38 -6.60 -19.79 24.90
N VAL A 39 -5.85 -20.59 24.14
CA VAL A 39 -5.75 -22.05 24.37
C VAL A 39 -4.52 -22.37 25.22
N LEU A 40 -3.38 -21.76 24.93
CA LEU A 40 -2.12 -22.05 25.64
C LEU A 40 -1.83 -21.06 26.79
N ASN A 41 -2.63 -20.01 26.96
CA ASN A 41 -2.42 -18.95 27.96
C ASN A 41 -1.01 -18.32 27.93
N ALA A 42 -0.38 -18.27 26.75
CA ALA A 42 1.02 -17.84 26.59
C ALA A 42 1.20 -16.77 25.50
N PRO A 43 0.62 -15.57 25.65
CA PRO A 43 0.56 -14.55 24.60
C PRO A 43 1.94 -14.19 24.03
N THR A 44 2.02 -13.96 22.71
CA THR A 44 3.28 -13.60 22.05
C THR A 44 3.37 -12.10 21.78
N VAL A 45 4.49 -11.50 22.16
CA VAL A 45 4.65 -10.04 22.08
C VAL A 45 5.00 -9.57 20.66
N TRP A 46 5.72 -10.41 19.89
CA TRP A 46 6.14 -10.11 18.53
C TRP A 46 4.99 -10.16 17.51
N ALA A 47 3.94 -10.93 17.78
CA ALA A 47 2.84 -11.11 16.82
C ALA A 47 2.08 -9.79 16.59
N PHE A 48 1.99 -8.94 17.60
CA PHE A 48 1.37 -7.61 17.48
C PHE A 48 2.14 -6.73 16.48
N ASP A 49 3.46 -6.63 16.63
CA ASP A 49 4.30 -5.79 15.76
C ASP A 49 4.20 -6.27 14.31
N MET A 50 4.29 -7.58 14.10
CA MET A 50 4.14 -8.19 12.78
C MET A 50 2.80 -7.86 12.12
N MET A 51 1.69 -7.90 12.88
CA MET A 51 0.37 -7.53 12.37
C MET A 51 0.32 -6.07 11.94
N VAL A 52 0.86 -5.16 12.76
CA VAL A 52 0.87 -3.72 12.46
C VAL A 52 1.66 -3.43 11.18
N GLN A 53 2.86 -4.01 11.03
CA GLN A 53 3.67 -3.81 9.83
C GLN A 53 3.03 -4.41 8.57
N MET A 54 2.48 -5.62 8.67
CA MET A 54 1.77 -6.26 7.54
C MET A 54 0.52 -5.47 7.13
N TYR A 55 -0.24 -4.96 8.10
CA TYR A 55 -1.42 -4.15 7.84
C TYR A 55 -1.07 -2.83 7.15
N GLY A 56 -0.01 -2.14 7.63
CA GLY A 56 0.50 -0.93 7.01
C GLY A 56 0.94 -1.17 5.56
N ALA A 57 1.68 -2.25 5.31
CA ALA A 57 2.12 -2.63 3.96
C ALA A 57 0.92 -2.89 3.02
N LEU A 58 -0.08 -3.64 3.49
CA LEU A 58 -1.31 -3.89 2.73
C LEU A 58 -2.09 -2.61 2.44
N PHE A 59 -2.24 -1.73 3.43
CA PHE A 59 -2.99 -0.49 3.27
C PHE A 59 -2.36 0.43 2.23
N VAL A 60 -1.04 0.64 2.30
CA VAL A 60 -0.31 1.48 1.35
C VAL A 60 -0.37 0.90 -0.06
N MET A 61 -0.28 -0.43 -0.21
CA MET A 61 -0.30 -1.10 -1.51
C MET A 61 -1.70 -1.26 -2.12
N ALA A 62 -2.76 -1.25 -1.32
CA ALA A 62 -4.13 -1.31 -1.81
C ALA A 62 -4.49 -0.10 -2.69
N GLY A 63 -3.97 1.09 -2.36
CA GLY A 63 -4.17 2.32 -3.14
C GLY A 63 -3.74 2.21 -4.61
N PRO A 64 -2.44 1.99 -4.92
CA PRO A 64 -1.96 1.88 -6.29
C PRO A 64 -2.53 0.67 -7.03
N TYR A 65 -2.83 -0.43 -6.35
CA TYR A 65 -3.47 -1.58 -6.97
C TYR A 65 -4.92 -1.29 -7.41
N ALA A 66 -5.70 -0.61 -6.57
CA ALA A 66 -7.05 -0.16 -6.93
C ALA A 66 -7.02 0.89 -8.04
N LEU A 67 -6.03 1.77 -8.04
CA LEU A 67 -5.83 2.76 -9.10
C LEU A 67 -5.51 2.10 -10.44
N ALA A 68 -4.63 1.10 -10.45
CA ALA A 68 -4.26 0.35 -11.66
C ALA A 68 -5.45 -0.43 -12.26
N GLN A 69 -6.39 -0.88 -11.41
CA GLN A 69 -7.60 -1.58 -11.85
C GLN A 69 -8.77 -0.64 -12.15
N ASP A 70 -8.58 0.67 -12.06
CA ASP A 70 -9.62 1.68 -12.29
C ASP A 70 -10.85 1.53 -11.34
N THR A 71 -10.68 0.85 -10.20
CA THR A 71 -11.75 0.53 -9.23
C THR A 71 -11.94 1.61 -8.16
N HIS A 72 -11.14 2.67 -8.19
CA HIS A 72 -11.34 3.82 -7.32
C HIS A 72 -12.67 4.49 -7.65
N VAL A 73 -13.50 4.74 -6.63
CA VAL A 73 -14.82 5.36 -6.83
C VAL A 73 -14.61 6.78 -7.37
N ARG A 74 -15.03 7.01 -8.62
CA ARG A 74 -14.97 8.32 -9.27
C ARG A 74 -16.36 8.96 -9.33
N ALA A 75 -16.42 10.28 -9.15
CA ALA A 75 -17.66 11.04 -9.22
C ALA A 75 -17.97 11.42 -10.68
N ASP A 76 -18.62 10.52 -11.41
CA ASP A 76 -18.57 10.54 -12.89
C ASP A 76 -19.76 11.18 -13.61
N VAL A 77 -20.65 11.93 -12.93
CA VAL A 77 -21.86 12.44 -13.61
C VAL A 77 -21.51 13.47 -14.70
N VAL A 78 -20.62 14.42 -14.38
CA VAL A 78 -20.18 15.47 -15.33
C VAL A 78 -19.05 14.97 -16.23
N TYR A 79 -18.16 14.14 -15.69
CA TYR A 79 -17.00 13.62 -16.41
C TYR A 79 -17.39 12.79 -17.65
N ARG A 80 -18.46 11.99 -17.56
CA ARG A 80 -18.97 11.17 -18.69
C ARG A 80 -19.56 11.98 -19.84
N LEU A 81 -19.98 13.22 -19.62
CA LEU A 81 -20.56 14.09 -20.65
C LEU A 81 -19.48 14.78 -21.51
N ILE A 82 -18.22 14.73 -21.09
CA ILE A 82 -17.10 15.42 -21.74
C ILE A 82 -16.46 14.49 -22.79
N PRO A 83 -16.04 15.00 -23.96
CA PRO A 83 -15.30 14.20 -24.95
C PRO A 83 -13.94 13.69 -24.42
N VAL A 84 -13.56 12.49 -24.85
CA VAL A 84 -12.36 11.72 -24.40
C VAL A 84 -11.06 12.54 -24.37
N ARG A 85 -10.89 13.47 -25.32
CA ARG A 85 -9.70 14.33 -25.40
C ARG A 85 -9.56 15.28 -24.23
N TRP A 86 -10.69 15.76 -23.71
CA TRP A 86 -10.75 16.66 -22.57
C TRP A 86 -10.74 15.90 -21.26
N GLN A 87 -11.34 14.72 -21.20
CA GLN A 87 -11.21 13.77 -20.08
C GLN A 87 -9.73 13.48 -19.76
N ALA A 88 -8.95 13.06 -20.77
CA ALA A 88 -7.52 12.77 -20.59
C ALA A 88 -6.69 13.99 -20.15
N ARG A 89 -7.07 15.21 -20.56
CA ARG A 89 -6.41 16.45 -20.13
C ARG A 89 -6.73 16.78 -18.68
N VAL A 90 -7.99 16.65 -18.29
CA VAL A 90 -8.44 16.87 -16.91
C VAL A 90 -7.74 15.89 -15.98
N ASP A 91 -7.72 14.61 -16.32
CA ASP A 91 -7.00 13.59 -15.55
C ASP A 91 -5.53 13.94 -15.43
N PHE A 92 -4.86 14.24 -16.55
CA PHE A 92 -3.43 14.59 -16.52
C PHE A 92 -3.14 15.77 -15.59
N VAL A 93 -3.95 16.84 -15.65
CA VAL A 93 -3.79 18.01 -14.78
C VAL A 93 -4.06 17.64 -13.31
N LEU A 94 -5.11 16.87 -13.03
CA LEU A 94 -5.43 16.42 -11.67
C LEU A 94 -4.33 15.54 -11.08
N TYR A 95 -3.82 14.59 -11.86
CA TYR A 95 -2.69 13.77 -11.46
C TYR A 95 -1.45 14.63 -11.19
N PHE A 96 -1.13 15.57 -12.07
CA PHE A 96 0.05 16.41 -11.94
C PHE A 96 -0.01 17.37 -10.75
N VAL A 97 -1.18 17.95 -10.46
CA VAL A 97 -1.33 18.99 -9.43
C VAL A 97 -1.65 18.40 -8.05
N PHE A 98 -2.45 17.34 -7.98
CA PHE A 98 -2.91 16.81 -6.70
C PHE A 98 -2.26 15.47 -6.35
N PHE A 99 -2.16 14.54 -7.30
CA PHE A 99 -1.65 13.20 -7.01
C PHE A 99 -0.13 13.19 -6.80
N PHE A 100 0.65 13.69 -7.78
CA PHE A 100 2.11 13.63 -7.71
C PHE A 100 2.69 14.45 -6.55
N PRO A 101 2.29 15.71 -6.31
CA PRO A 101 2.85 16.48 -5.20
C PRO A 101 2.51 15.87 -3.85
N GLY A 102 1.28 15.37 -3.67
CA GLY A 102 0.86 14.67 -2.46
C GLY A 102 1.66 13.39 -2.23
N MET A 103 1.81 12.56 -3.27
CA MET A 103 2.55 11.30 -3.17
C MET A 103 4.05 11.52 -2.95
N LEU A 104 4.64 12.52 -3.60
CA LEU A 104 6.04 12.88 -3.39
C LEU A 104 6.29 13.42 -1.98
N ALA A 105 5.38 14.23 -1.44
CA ALA A 105 5.47 14.69 -0.05
C ALA A 105 5.42 13.51 0.93
N LEU A 106 4.46 12.60 0.76
CA LEU A 106 4.36 11.39 1.59
C LEU A 106 5.61 10.52 1.50
N PHE A 107 6.14 10.33 0.30
CA PHE A 107 7.37 9.58 0.08
C PHE A 107 8.57 10.25 0.74
N TRP A 108 8.70 11.58 0.62
CA TRP A 108 9.80 12.35 1.20
C TRP A 108 9.83 12.24 2.72
N TYR A 109 8.71 12.53 3.38
CA TYR A 109 8.60 12.42 4.84
C TYR A 109 8.75 10.98 5.32
N GLY A 110 8.16 10.01 4.60
CA GLY A 110 8.29 8.60 4.92
C GLY A 110 9.75 8.11 4.82
N TRP A 111 10.48 8.59 3.81
CA TRP A 111 11.89 8.27 3.61
C TRP A 111 12.78 8.86 4.71
N GLU A 112 12.52 10.11 5.12
CA GLU A 112 13.29 10.77 6.19
C GLU A 112 13.16 10.00 7.50
N ILE A 113 11.94 9.64 7.90
CA ILE A 113 11.68 8.83 9.09
C ILE A 113 12.36 7.46 8.98
N ALA A 114 12.23 6.79 7.82
CA ALA A 114 12.84 5.48 7.61
C ALA A 114 14.37 5.53 7.65
N ALA A 115 14.98 6.57 7.10
CA ALA A 115 16.43 6.77 7.11
C ALA A 115 16.95 7.03 8.52
N ASP A 116 16.24 7.81 9.33
CA ASP A 116 16.57 8.05 10.73
C ASP A 116 16.44 6.77 11.56
N SER A 117 15.33 6.05 11.46
CA SER A 117 15.14 4.75 12.13
C SER A 117 16.24 3.75 11.77
N TRP A 118 16.66 3.71 10.49
CA TRP A 118 17.76 2.84 10.06
C TRP A 118 19.11 3.25 10.66
N ARG A 119 19.37 4.56 10.73
CA ARG A 119 20.59 5.10 11.32
C ARG A 119 20.68 4.83 12.81
N TYR A 120 19.55 4.90 13.52
CA TYR A 120 19.46 4.61 14.95
C TYR A 120 19.34 3.12 15.27
N LYS A 121 19.19 2.26 14.25
CA LYS A 121 18.90 0.82 14.40
C LYS A 121 17.71 0.58 15.31
N GLU A 122 16.64 1.36 15.10
CA GLU A 122 15.42 1.23 15.87
C GLU A 122 14.80 -0.15 15.68
N VAL A 123 14.30 -0.70 16.79
CA VAL A 123 13.56 -1.94 16.82
C VAL A 123 12.09 -1.65 17.05
N SER A 124 11.23 -2.58 16.61
CA SER A 124 9.80 -2.47 16.87
C SER A 124 9.52 -2.51 18.38
N TRP A 125 8.34 -2.04 18.79
CA TRP A 125 7.98 -1.88 20.20
C TRP A 125 8.29 -3.09 21.09
N ASN A 126 8.15 -4.29 20.54
CA ASN A 126 8.30 -5.53 21.28
C ASN A 126 9.48 -6.39 20.80
N SER A 127 10.29 -5.90 19.86
CA SER A 127 11.50 -6.59 19.40
C SER A 127 12.69 -6.29 20.32
N PRO A 128 13.52 -7.28 20.67
CA PRO A 128 14.78 -7.03 21.38
C PRO A 128 15.68 -6.09 20.58
N ALA A 129 16.28 -5.09 21.24
CA ALA A 129 17.27 -4.16 20.69
C ALA A 129 18.70 -4.75 20.68
#